data_AF-K0RL54-F1
#
_entry.id   AF-K0RL54-F1
#
_cell.length_a   1.000
_cell.length_b   1.000
_cell.length_c   1.000
_cell.angle_alpha   90.00
_cell.angle_beta   90.00
_cell.angle_gamma   90.00
#
_symmetry.space_group_name_H-M   'P 1'
#
loop_
_entity.id
_entity.type
_entity.pdbx_description
1 polymer ?
#
loop_
_entity_poly.entity_id
_entity_poly.type
_entity_poly.pdbx_seq_one_letter_code
_entity_poly.pdbx_strand_id
1 'polypeptide(L)'
;VEPSLPQQEEGEVERRTRVETKCEGGRPAEREEGPGAVAPGEKGDAVVAERRGQDCHNNNNRSRARLGGAGDNIALQTTHTHNSGGGQMSTRHEPLQIGAPPGRLSDWAIMPLHYNGFTGLPTTKGAGVHSPKFSFFGHQWVVKLYPGGKNDSNDGYVSLKLSNRTEAAIEVQFKFIIKHPNGLGDILEATSKLLKFSPPSSSDAANDYWPSLLCKNFSLRSTLLNYLVDGTLIVEVHMRANKPG
;
A
#
# COMPACT_ATOMS: atom_id res chain seq x y z
N VAL A 1 6.14 63.20 27.48
CA VAL A 1 5.82 62.04 28.34
C VAL A 1 5.75 60.84 27.43
N GLU A 2 6.86 60.12 27.36
CA GLU A 2 7.13 59.01 26.44
C GLU A 2 7.03 57.72 27.26
N PRO A 3 6.24 56.71 26.86
CA PRO A 3 6.20 55.44 27.57
C PRO A 3 7.16 54.42 26.92
N SER A 4 8.01 53.90 27.79
CA SER A 4 9.07 52.92 27.57
C SER A 4 8.53 51.54 27.14
N LEU A 5 9.19 50.94 26.15
CA LEU A 5 9.03 49.53 25.74
C LEU A 5 9.87 48.60 26.62
N PRO A 6 9.38 47.41 27.01
CA PRO A 6 10.23 46.38 27.61
C PRO A 6 10.92 45.50 26.57
N GLN A 7 12.19 45.22 26.83
CA GLN A 7 13.08 44.31 26.11
C GLN A 7 12.68 42.85 26.42
N GLN A 8 12.66 41.99 25.39
CA GLN A 8 12.59 40.53 25.56
C GLN A 8 13.97 39.93 25.32
N GLU A 9 14.41 39.16 26.32
CA GLU A 9 15.66 38.42 26.39
C GLU A 9 15.69 37.21 25.45
N GLU A 10 16.88 36.96 24.91
CA GLU A 10 17.27 35.76 24.19
C GLU A 10 17.56 34.60 25.16
N GLY A 11 17.07 33.40 24.83
CA GLY A 11 17.46 32.12 25.43
C GLY A 11 16.82 31.01 24.60
N GLU A 12 17.40 29.84 24.38
CA GLU A 12 18.59 29.20 24.88
C GLU A 12 18.89 28.03 23.90
N VAL A 13 20.17 27.70 23.76
CA VAL A 13 20.71 26.67 22.87
C VAL A 13 20.42 25.26 23.42
N GLU A 14 19.53 24.50 22.78
CA GLU A 14 19.31 23.09 23.15
C GLU A 14 20.26 22.16 22.38
N ARG A 15 21.19 21.58 23.14
CA ARG A 15 22.22 20.63 22.70
C ARG A 15 21.58 19.26 22.43
N ARG A 16 21.67 18.78 21.19
CA ARG A 16 21.40 17.38 20.83
C ARG A 16 22.52 16.47 21.34
N THR A 17 22.24 15.67 22.36
CA THR A 17 23.10 14.56 22.78
C THR A 17 22.73 13.31 21.96
N ARG A 18 23.69 12.86 21.14
CA ARG A 18 23.66 11.61 20.38
C ARG A 18 24.10 10.48 21.32
N VAL A 19 23.20 9.56 21.65
CA VAL A 19 23.55 8.31 22.35
C VAL A 19 23.80 7.24 21.31
N GLU A 20 25.07 6.87 21.13
CA GLU A 20 25.50 5.67 20.40
C GLU A 20 25.64 4.53 21.42
N THR A 21 24.79 3.51 21.33
CA THR A 21 24.98 2.24 22.05
C THR A 21 25.81 1.30 21.19
N LYS A 22 27.08 1.15 21.59
CA LYS A 22 28.06 0.20 21.09
C LYS A 22 27.81 -1.15 21.76
N CYS A 23 27.42 -2.17 20.98
CA CYS A 23 27.37 -3.55 21.46
C CYS A 23 28.78 -4.15 21.41
N GLU A 24 29.39 -4.38 22.57
CA GLU A 24 30.64 -5.12 22.69
C GLU A 24 30.37 -6.62 22.79
N GLY A 25 31.07 -7.38 21.94
CA GLY A 25 31.08 -8.83 21.95
C GLY A 25 32.09 -9.38 22.96
N GLY A 26 31.68 -10.44 23.65
CA GLY A 26 32.54 -11.30 24.45
C GLY A 26 32.21 -12.78 24.19
N ARG A 27 33.18 -13.49 23.63
CA ARG A 27 33.44 -14.95 23.81
C ARG A 27 34.66 -15.05 24.78
N PRO A 28 35.12 -16.23 25.30
CA PRO A 28 34.87 -17.61 24.85
C PRO A 28 34.82 -18.74 25.94
N ALA A 29 34.52 -19.97 25.47
CA ALA A 29 35.03 -21.33 25.84
C ALA A 29 34.77 -21.87 27.28
N GLU A 30 34.72 -23.16 27.64
CA GLU A 30 35.08 -24.51 27.12
C GLU A 30 34.06 -25.54 27.72
N ARG A 31 33.61 -26.58 26.98
CA ARG A 31 34.06 -28.00 26.96
C ARG A 31 33.82 -28.82 28.25
N GLU A 32 32.98 -29.85 28.17
CA GLU A 32 33.24 -31.20 28.69
C GLU A 32 32.38 -32.24 27.94
N GLU A 33 33.01 -33.38 27.61
CA GLU A 33 32.43 -34.57 26.99
C GLU A 33 32.02 -35.60 28.06
N GLY A 34 31.00 -36.42 27.78
CA GLY A 34 30.71 -37.64 28.53
C GLY A 34 29.55 -38.44 27.91
N PRO A 35 29.71 -39.74 27.57
CA PRO A 35 28.76 -40.49 26.76
C PRO A 35 27.76 -41.34 27.58
N GLY A 36 26.58 -41.60 27.01
CA GLY A 36 25.61 -42.55 27.53
C GLY A 36 24.53 -42.88 26.51
N ALA A 37 24.65 -44.03 25.85
CA ALA A 37 23.67 -44.59 24.91
C ALA A 37 22.55 -45.34 25.65
N VAL A 38 21.28 -45.25 25.19
CA VAL A 38 20.28 -46.35 25.10
C VAL A 38 19.09 -45.93 24.19
N ALA A 39 18.98 -46.59 23.03
CA ALA A 39 17.82 -47.15 22.30
C ALA A 39 16.52 -46.34 21.96
N PRO A 40 15.75 -46.77 20.94
CA PRO A 40 14.97 -45.90 20.06
C PRO A 40 13.48 -45.86 20.39
N GLY A 41 12.85 -44.71 20.09
CA GLY A 41 11.40 -44.55 20.06
C GLY A 41 10.98 -43.84 18.78
N GLU A 42 10.30 -44.57 17.91
CA GLU A 42 9.56 -44.07 16.75
C GLU A 42 8.68 -42.87 17.12
N LYS A 43 8.66 -41.85 16.26
CA LYS A 43 7.42 -41.16 15.83
C LYS A 43 7.72 -40.08 14.78
N GLY A 44 7.26 -40.37 13.57
CA GLY A 44 6.46 -39.46 12.74
C GLY A 44 7.16 -38.19 12.25
N ASP A 45 7.63 -38.25 11.01
CA ASP A 45 7.93 -37.10 10.18
C ASP A 45 6.71 -36.16 10.09
N ALA A 46 6.72 -35.11 10.91
CA ALA A 46 5.91 -33.93 10.66
C ALA A 46 6.62 -33.11 9.59
N VAL A 47 6.27 -33.35 8.33
CA VAL A 47 6.62 -32.47 7.20
C VAL A 47 5.92 -31.14 7.45
N VAL A 48 6.62 -30.22 8.13
CA VAL A 48 6.26 -28.81 8.18
C VAL A 48 6.44 -28.27 6.77
N ALA A 49 5.37 -28.29 5.99
CA ALA A 49 5.32 -27.61 4.71
C ALA A 49 5.46 -26.11 4.96
N GLU A 50 6.68 -25.60 4.78
CA GLU A 50 7.02 -24.18 4.81
C GLU A 50 6.28 -23.46 3.68
N ARG A 51 5.17 -22.79 4.02
CA ARG A 51 4.23 -22.18 3.06
C ARG A 51 4.78 -20.85 2.56
N ARG A 52 5.25 -20.82 1.32
CA ARG A 52 5.65 -19.58 0.63
C ARG A 52 4.41 -18.76 0.25
N GLY A 53 4.01 -17.85 1.13
CA GLY A 53 3.32 -16.64 0.69
C GLY A 53 4.23 -15.89 -0.28
N GLN A 54 3.69 -15.43 -1.40
CA GLN A 54 4.44 -14.59 -2.32
C GLN A 54 4.58 -13.22 -1.66
N ASP A 55 5.65 -13.07 -0.89
CA ASP A 55 5.90 -11.86 -0.14
C ASP A 55 6.24 -10.72 -1.10
N CYS A 56 5.66 -9.55 -0.83
CA CYS A 56 6.08 -8.30 -1.46
C CYS A 56 7.47 -7.92 -0.92
N HIS A 57 8.50 -8.72 -1.17
CA HIS A 57 9.87 -8.28 -0.96
C HIS A 57 10.29 -7.51 -2.20
N ASN A 58 10.19 -6.18 -2.13
CA ASN A 58 11.01 -5.34 -2.98
C ASN A 58 11.65 -4.21 -2.16
N ASN A 59 12.93 -4.02 -2.44
CA ASN A 59 13.86 -3.15 -1.73
C ASN A 59 13.49 -1.67 -1.86
N ASN A 60 13.68 -0.96 -0.74
CA ASN A 60 14.04 0.46 -0.61
C ASN A 60 13.80 1.35 -1.84
N ASN A 61 12.73 2.13 -1.80
CA ASN A 61 12.70 3.44 -2.47
C ASN A 61 12.14 4.49 -1.50
N ARG A 62 13.01 4.96 -0.60
CA ARG A 62 12.87 6.28 0.02
C ARG A 62 13.26 7.31 -1.05
N SER A 63 12.32 8.10 -1.56
CA SER A 63 12.64 9.22 -2.45
C SER A 63 11.59 10.33 -2.36
N ARG A 64 11.95 11.34 -1.56
CA ARG A 64 11.73 12.79 -1.70
C ARG A 64 10.59 13.27 -2.61
N ALA A 65 9.66 13.99 -1.98
CA ALA A 65 8.77 14.95 -2.62
C ALA A 65 9.58 16.00 -3.43
N ARG A 66 9.13 16.28 -4.65
CA ARG A 66 9.46 17.51 -5.38
C ARG A 66 8.17 18.30 -5.62
N LEU A 67 8.24 19.55 -5.16
CA LEU A 67 7.31 20.65 -5.41
C LEU A 67 7.57 21.25 -6.81
N GLY A 68 6.53 21.86 -7.38
CA GLY A 68 6.57 22.72 -8.58
C GLY A 68 6.02 21.99 -9.81
N GLY A 69 4.94 22.41 -10.48
CA GLY A 69 4.36 23.75 -10.58
C GLY A 69 4.56 24.25 -12.02
N ALA A 70 3.52 24.11 -12.85
CA ALA A 70 3.23 24.81 -14.10
C ALA A 70 2.00 24.09 -14.70
N GLY A 71 0.82 24.65 -14.89
CA GLY A 71 0.47 26.05 -15.10
C GLY A 71 0.36 26.33 -16.60
N ASP A 72 -0.59 25.68 -17.28
CA ASP A 72 -0.93 26.03 -18.66
C ASP A 72 -2.41 26.42 -18.77
N ASN A 73 -2.58 27.73 -18.95
CA ASN A 73 -3.81 28.40 -19.32
C ASN A 73 -4.19 28.04 -20.76
N ILE A 74 -5.41 27.58 -21.00
CA ILE A 74 -5.98 27.57 -22.34
C ILE A 74 -7.15 28.55 -22.37
N ALA A 75 -6.90 29.67 -23.06
CA ALA A 75 -7.85 30.74 -23.31
C ALA A 75 -8.98 30.24 -24.23
N LEU A 76 -10.22 30.41 -23.78
CA LEU A 76 -11.41 30.26 -24.60
C LEU A 76 -11.50 31.46 -25.55
N GLN A 77 -11.29 31.23 -26.86
CA GLN A 77 -11.67 32.21 -27.87
C GLN A 77 -13.15 32.03 -28.19
N THR A 78 -13.92 33.08 -27.92
CA THR A 78 -15.32 33.22 -28.34
C THR A 78 -15.33 33.91 -29.70
N THR A 79 -15.83 33.25 -30.73
CA THR A 79 -16.13 33.89 -32.02
C THR A 79 -17.63 33.84 -32.27
N HIS A 80 -18.24 35.03 -32.31
CA HIS A 80 -19.56 35.24 -32.89
C HIS A 80 -19.41 35.26 -34.41
N THR A 81 -20.13 34.37 -35.09
CA THR A 81 -20.34 34.48 -36.53
C THR A 81 -21.82 34.26 -36.86
N HIS A 82 -22.45 35.33 -37.32
CA HIS A 82 -23.75 35.33 -38.00
C HIS A 82 -23.57 34.68 -39.38
N ASN A 83 -24.38 33.68 -39.75
CA ASN A 83 -24.75 33.47 -41.15
C ASN A 83 -25.98 32.57 -41.32
N SER A 84 -26.96 33.09 -42.06
CA SER A 84 -28.12 32.37 -42.61
C SER A 84 -27.78 31.87 -44.00
N GLY A 85 -28.13 30.62 -44.32
CA GLY A 85 -28.01 30.07 -45.68
C GLY A 85 -28.01 28.55 -45.68
N GLY A 86 -29.08 27.96 -46.22
CA GLY A 86 -29.32 26.52 -46.25
C GLY A 86 -28.32 25.75 -47.11
N GLY A 87 -27.90 24.60 -46.59
CA GLY A 87 -27.06 23.60 -47.24
C GLY A 87 -26.66 22.57 -46.19
N GLN A 88 -27.08 21.32 -46.37
CA GLN A 88 -26.74 20.22 -45.45
C GLN A 88 -25.21 20.12 -45.31
N MET A 89 -24.71 20.42 -44.12
CA MET A 89 -23.31 20.22 -43.73
C MET A 89 -23.24 18.99 -42.82
N SER A 90 -22.82 17.86 -43.37
CA SER A 90 -22.40 16.71 -42.57
C SER A 90 -21.03 17.02 -41.96
N THR A 91 -21.02 17.66 -40.79
CA THR A 91 -19.81 17.81 -39.98
C THR A 91 -19.55 16.49 -39.23
N ARG A 92 -19.11 15.47 -39.97
CA ARG A 92 -18.59 14.25 -39.35
C ARG A 92 -17.12 14.47 -39.03
N HIS A 93 -16.86 14.94 -37.82
CA HIS A 93 -15.52 14.91 -37.25
C HIS A 93 -15.23 13.48 -36.76
N GLU A 94 -14.20 12.83 -37.31
CA GLU A 94 -13.64 11.66 -36.65
C GLU A 94 -12.90 12.09 -35.38
N PRO A 95 -13.01 11.32 -34.29
CA PRO A 95 -12.51 11.76 -32.99
C PRO A 95 -10.98 11.89 -32.96
N LEU A 96 -10.50 12.97 -32.35
CA LEU A 96 -9.09 13.24 -32.10
C LEU A 96 -8.44 12.10 -31.29
N GLN A 97 -7.39 11.49 -31.83
CA GLN A 97 -6.36 10.82 -31.02
C GLN A 97 -5.13 11.71 -30.99
N ILE A 98 -4.82 12.32 -29.84
CA ILE A 98 -3.53 12.99 -29.64
C ILE A 98 -2.93 12.48 -28.31
N GLY A 99 -1.84 11.71 -28.44
CA GLY A 99 -1.13 11.00 -27.36
C GLY A 99 -0.92 9.52 -27.73
N ALA A 100 0.24 8.95 -27.40
CA ALA A 100 0.70 7.60 -27.78
C ALA A 100 -0.41 6.51 -27.74
N PRO A 101 -0.37 5.50 -28.65
CA PRO A 101 -1.38 4.45 -28.68
C PRO A 101 -1.57 3.91 -27.26
N PRO A 102 -2.81 3.94 -26.75
CA PRO A 102 -3.06 3.79 -25.34
C PRO A 102 -2.49 2.42 -24.94
N GLY A 103 -1.46 2.43 -24.09
CA GLY A 103 -0.58 1.27 -23.87
C GLY A 103 -1.36 0.01 -23.47
N ARG A 104 -0.68 -1.14 -23.43
CA ARG A 104 -1.32 -2.45 -23.17
C ARG A 104 -2.09 -2.54 -21.85
N LEU A 105 -1.88 -1.60 -20.94
CA LEU A 105 -2.55 -1.51 -19.65
C LEU A 105 -3.76 -0.56 -19.70
N SER A 106 -4.77 -0.88 -18.89
CA SER A 106 -5.86 0.04 -18.57
C SER A 106 -5.32 1.27 -17.83
N ASP A 107 -6.15 2.31 -17.76
CA ASP A 107 -5.96 3.36 -16.78
C ASP A 107 -6.11 2.82 -15.35
N TRP A 108 -5.66 3.61 -14.39
CA TRP A 108 -5.77 3.27 -12.97
C TRP A 108 -7.22 3.41 -12.49
N ALA A 109 -7.80 2.30 -12.06
CA ALA A 109 -9.03 2.29 -11.28
C ALA A 109 -8.68 2.53 -9.80
N ILE A 110 -9.41 3.41 -9.13
CA ILE A 110 -9.11 3.85 -7.76
C ILE A 110 -10.30 3.54 -6.85
N MET A 111 -10.06 2.88 -5.72
CA MET A 111 -11.06 2.61 -4.70
C MET A 111 -10.58 3.10 -3.33
N PRO A 112 -11.16 4.18 -2.77
CA PRO A 112 -10.88 4.60 -1.40
C PRO A 112 -11.61 3.68 -0.40
N LEU A 113 -10.87 3.19 0.59
CA LEU A 113 -11.39 2.34 1.66
C LEU A 113 -11.24 3.03 3.01
N HIS A 114 -12.35 3.21 3.71
CA HIS A 114 -12.41 3.94 4.97
C HIS A 114 -12.46 2.94 6.14
N TYR A 115 -11.41 2.96 6.97
CA TYR A 115 -11.34 2.19 8.21
C TYR A 115 -11.62 3.12 9.39
N ASN A 116 -12.90 3.31 9.69
CA ASN A 116 -13.37 4.21 10.76
C ASN A 116 -12.94 3.70 12.13
N GLY A 117 -12.63 4.62 13.06
CA GLY A 117 -12.21 4.28 14.41
C GLY A 117 -10.90 3.48 14.43
N PHE A 118 -9.97 3.79 13.53
CA PHE A 118 -8.75 3.00 13.31
C PHE A 118 -7.94 2.76 14.59
N THR A 119 -7.96 3.72 15.52
CA THR A 119 -7.31 3.66 16.84
C THR A 119 -7.84 2.51 17.70
N GLY A 120 -9.13 2.22 17.63
CA GLY A 120 -9.81 1.16 18.40
C GLY A 120 -9.83 -0.22 17.74
N LEU A 121 -9.31 -0.35 16.52
CA LEU A 121 -9.21 -1.64 15.84
C LEU A 121 -8.23 -2.59 16.54
N PRO A 122 -8.43 -3.93 16.47
CA PRO A 122 -7.63 -4.89 17.21
C PRO A 122 -6.16 -4.87 16.79
N THR A 123 -5.27 -4.78 17.78
CA THR A 123 -3.81 -4.76 17.57
C THR A 123 -3.16 -6.12 17.83
N THR A 124 -3.94 -7.16 18.12
CA THR A 124 -3.45 -8.53 18.17
C THR A 124 -2.97 -8.97 16.78
N LYS A 125 -1.76 -9.53 16.68
CA LYS A 125 -1.25 -10.06 15.41
C LYS A 125 -2.22 -11.05 14.79
N GLY A 126 -2.43 -10.91 13.48
CA GLY A 126 -3.35 -11.77 12.73
C GLY A 126 -4.83 -11.43 12.86
N ALA A 127 -5.22 -10.55 13.79
CA ALA A 127 -6.56 -9.98 13.82
C ALA A 127 -6.67 -8.91 12.74
N GLY A 128 -7.53 -9.14 11.75
CA GLY A 128 -7.68 -8.22 10.63
C GLY A 128 -9.13 -7.98 10.25
N VAL A 129 -9.40 -6.77 9.77
CA VAL A 129 -10.72 -6.27 9.38
C VAL A 129 -10.82 -6.24 7.86
N HIS A 130 -11.93 -6.74 7.32
CA HIS A 130 -12.17 -6.78 5.89
C HIS A 130 -12.88 -5.53 5.42
N SER A 131 -12.54 -5.05 4.22
CA SER A 131 -13.38 -4.12 3.48
C SER A 131 -14.67 -4.82 3.00
N PRO A 132 -15.71 -4.06 2.64
CA PRO A 132 -16.73 -4.54 1.73
C PRO A 132 -16.09 -5.06 0.43
N LYS A 133 -16.81 -5.94 -0.27
CA LYS A 133 -16.43 -6.37 -1.62
C LYS A 133 -16.58 -5.19 -2.59
N PHE A 134 -15.64 -5.04 -3.50
CA PHE A 134 -15.73 -4.08 -4.60
C PHE A 134 -15.33 -4.75 -5.92
N SER A 135 -15.70 -4.13 -7.05
CA SER A 135 -15.52 -4.74 -8.37
C SER A 135 -14.59 -3.92 -9.24
N PHE A 136 -13.55 -4.55 -9.79
CA PHE A 136 -12.69 -4.01 -10.84
C PHE A 136 -12.35 -5.07 -11.86
N PHE A 137 -12.36 -4.67 -13.14
CA PHE A 137 -12.00 -5.50 -14.29
C PHE A 137 -12.85 -6.79 -14.43
N GLY A 138 -14.09 -6.79 -13.93
CA GLY A 138 -14.95 -7.98 -13.91
C GLY A 138 -14.69 -8.94 -12.75
N HIS A 139 -13.82 -8.59 -11.81
CA HIS A 139 -13.49 -9.39 -10.63
C HIS A 139 -13.98 -8.71 -9.35
N GLN A 140 -14.37 -9.52 -8.36
CA GLN A 140 -14.62 -9.07 -6.99
C GLN A 140 -13.32 -9.07 -6.18
N TRP A 141 -13.12 -8.01 -5.41
CA TRP A 141 -11.93 -7.78 -4.60
C TRP A 141 -12.30 -7.51 -3.15
N VAL A 142 -11.40 -7.89 -2.24
CA VAL A 142 -11.47 -7.53 -0.81
C VAL A 142 -10.08 -7.12 -0.36
N VAL A 143 -10.00 -6.06 0.43
CA VAL A 143 -8.78 -5.71 1.17
C VAL A 143 -8.98 -6.03 2.64
N LYS A 144 -8.00 -6.70 3.22
CA LYS A 144 -7.95 -6.95 4.65
C LYS A 144 -6.82 -6.15 5.28
N LEU A 145 -7.15 -5.37 6.29
CA LEU A 145 -6.22 -4.58 7.08
C LEU A 145 -5.95 -5.29 8.41
N TYR A 146 -4.68 -5.43 8.78
CA TYR A 146 -4.26 -6.00 10.06
C TYR A 146 -3.60 -4.89 10.89
N PRO A 147 -4.34 -4.25 11.83
CA PRO A 147 -3.81 -3.11 12.58
C PRO A 147 -2.63 -3.45 13.49
N GLY A 148 -2.55 -4.71 13.95
CA GLY A 148 -1.41 -5.27 14.68
C GLY A 148 -0.38 -6.01 13.83
N GLY A 149 -0.54 -5.99 12.51
CA GLY A 149 0.26 -6.79 11.58
C GLY A 149 -0.23 -8.24 11.46
N LYS A 150 0.27 -8.96 10.45
CA LYS A 150 0.08 -10.40 10.33
C LYS A 150 0.98 -11.15 11.33
N ASN A 151 0.75 -12.45 11.52
CA ASN A 151 1.47 -13.28 12.50
C ASN A 151 3.00 -13.19 12.38
N ASP A 152 3.49 -13.06 11.16
CA ASP A 152 4.90 -13.00 10.78
C ASP A 152 5.38 -11.57 10.43
N SER A 153 4.58 -10.55 10.74
CA SER A 153 4.96 -9.15 10.54
C SER A 153 5.80 -8.64 11.72
N ASN A 154 6.62 -7.62 11.46
CA ASN A 154 7.41 -6.96 12.49
C ASN A 154 6.49 -6.26 13.50
N ASP A 155 6.94 -6.18 14.75
CA ASP A 155 6.14 -5.57 15.82
C ASP A 155 5.85 -4.09 15.53
N GLY A 156 4.61 -3.69 15.80
CA GLY A 156 4.13 -2.32 15.58
C GLY A 156 3.81 -1.97 14.12
N TYR A 157 4.03 -2.87 13.15
CA TYR A 157 3.65 -2.65 11.76
C TYR A 157 2.20 -3.04 11.48
N VAL A 158 1.59 -2.32 10.55
CA VAL A 158 0.30 -2.65 9.93
C VAL A 158 0.56 -3.43 8.65
N SER A 159 -0.27 -4.45 8.38
CA SER A 159 -0.24 -5.20 7.14
C SER A 159 -1.52 -4.99 6.32
N LEU A 160 -1.38 -5.04 4.99
CA LEU A 160 -2.49 -5.00 4.05
C LEU A 160 -2.47 -6.25 3.17
N LYS A 161 -3.64 -6.82 2.91
CA LYS A 161 -3.80 -7.98 2.03
C LYS A 161 -4.86 -7.69 0.97
N LEU A 162 -4.51 -7.77 -0.31
CA LEU A 162 -5.46 -7.73 -1.43
C LEU A 162 -5.84 -9.16 -1.81
N SER A 163 -7.12 -9.42 -2.08
CA SER A 163 -7.60 -10.76 -2.49
C SER A 163 -8.60 -10.65 -3.63
N ASN A 164 -8.39 -11.45 -4.68
CA ASN A 164 -9.40 -11.71 -5.70
C ASN A 164 -10.38 -12.75 -5.15
N ARG A 165 -11.67 -12.45 -5.18
CA ARG A 165 -12.77 -13.30 -4.69
C ARG A 165 -13.61 -13.88 -5.83
N THR A 166 -12.99 -13.98 -7.00
CA THR A 166 -13.57 -14.54 -8.23
C THR A 166 -12.77 -15.78 -8.60
N GLU A 167 -13.44 -16.79 -9.13
CA GLU A 167 -12.78 -18.03 -9.61
C GLU A 167 -11.94 -17.81 -10.86
N ALA A 168 -12.17 -16.71 -11.61
CA ALA A 168 -11.34 -16.36 -12.74
C ALA A 168 -9.98 -15.79 -12.29
N ALA A 169 -8.91 -16.20 -12.98
CA ALA A 169 -7.59 -15.62 -12.81
C ALA A 169 -7.50 -14.24 -13.47
N ILE A 170 -6.72 -13.34 -12.87
CA ILE A 170 -6.41 -12.03 -13.46
C ILE A 170 -4.99 -11.61 -13.13
N GLU A 171 -4.37 -10.90 -14.07
CA GLU A 171 -3.10 -10.21 -13.85
C GLU A 171 -3.34 -8.73 -13.64
N VAL A 172 -2.94 -8.21 -12.48
CA VAL A 172 -3.10 -6.80 -12.13
C VAL A 172 -1.80 -6.22 -11.60
N GLN A 173 -1.58 -4.95 -11.91
CA GLN A 173 -0.65 -4.12 -11.17
C GLN A 173 -1.47 -3.33 -10.15
N PHE A 174 -0.99 -3.23 -8.93
CA PHE A 174 -1.68 -2.43 -7.92
C PHE A 174 -0.71 -1.67 -7.03
N LYS A 175 -1.24 -0.65 -6.35
CA LYS A 175 -0.57 0.05 -5.26
C LYS A 175 -1.58 0.46 -4.20
N PHE A 176 -1.12 0.46 -2.95
CA PHE A 176 -1.82 1.06 -1.83
C PHE A 176 -1.25 2.44 -1.59
N ILE A 177 -2.11 3.43 -1.37
CA ILE A 177 -1.71 4.79 -1.04
C ILE A 177 -2.49 5.25 0.19
N ILE A 178 -1.79 5.84 1.15
CA ILE A 178 -2.39 6.57 2.27
C ILE A 178 -1.85 7.99 2.20
N LYS A 179 -2.76 8.94 1.93
CA LYS A 179 -2.42 10.35 1.78
C LYS A 179 -2.35 11.02 3.13
N HIS A 180 -1.35 11.87 3.33
CA HIS A 180 -1.31 12.67 4.54
C HIS A 180 -2.38 13.77 4.46
N PRO A 181 -3.19 14.01 5.50
CA PRO A 181 -4.27 15.01 5.47
C PRO A 181 -3.76 16.42 5.14
N ASN A 182 -2.56 16.75 5.61
CA ASN A 182 -1.91 18.04 5.38
C ASN A 182 -0.89 18.04 4.22
N GLY A 183 -0.86 16.99 3.39
CA GLY A 183 0.05 16.92 2.23
C GLY A 183 1.54 16.77 2.55
N LEU A 184 1.91 16.33 3.76
CA LEU A 184 3.32 16.15 4.18
C LEU A 184 4.04 14.94 3.55
N GLY A 185 3.42 14.30 2.56
CA GLY A 185 3.92 13.13 1.85
C GLY A 185 3.01 11.92 2.02
N ASP A 186 2.90 11.11 0.97
CA ASP A 186 2.05 9.93 0.96
C ASP A 186 2.85 8.69 1.34
N ILE A 187 2.21 7.76 2.04
CA ILE A 187 2.74 6.41 2.24
C ILE A 187 2.22 5.56 1.10
N LEU A 188 3.10 4.88 0.37
CA LEU A 188 2.73 4.02 -0.74
C LEU A 188 3.51 2.71 -0.75
N GLU A 189 2.85 1.66 -1.21
CA GLU A 189 3.46 0.36 -1.54
C GLU A 189 2.89 -0.06 -2.90
N ALA A 190 3.76 -0.41 -3.84
CA ALA A 190 3.37 -0.65 -5.23
C ALA A 190 4.05 -1.88 -5.83
N THR A 191 3.31 -2.62 -6.64
CA THR A 191 3.90 -3.71 -7.43
C THR A 191 4.61 -3.13 -8.66
N SER A 192 5.82 -3.58 -8.93
CA SER A 192 6.58 -3.14 -10.12
C SER A 192 6.15 -3.86 -11.40
N LYS A 193 5.46 -5.00 -11.26
CA LYS A 193 5.00 -5.86 -12.35
C LYS A 193 3.53 -6.24 -12.16
N LEU A 194 2.92 -6.73 -13.24
CA LEU A 194 1.65 -7.45 -13.17
C LEU A 194 1.83 -8.69 -12.30
N LEU A 195 0.93 -8.88 -11.35
CA LEU A 195 0.89 -10.05 -10.49
C LEU A 195 -0.37 -10.83 -10.80
N LYS A 196 -0.21 -12.15 -10.90
CA LYS A 196 -1.29 -13.07 -11.24
C LYS A 196 -2.01 -13.51 -9.97
N PHE A 197 -3.32 -13.29 -9.94
CA PHE A 197 -4.24 -13.77 -8.92
C PHE A 197 -5.00 -14.98 -9.47
N SER A 198 -4.36 -16.15 -9.49
CA SER A 198 -4.96 -17.41 -9.95
C SER A 198 -5.75 -18.08 -8.84
N PRO A 199 -6.99 -18.56 -9.08
CA PRO A 199 -7.75 -19.33 -8.08
C PRO A 199 -6.92 -20.51 -7.54
N PRO A 200 -7.15 -20.94 -6.29
CA PRO A 200 -6.54 -22.17 -5.80
C PRO A 200 -6.93 -23.32 -6.73
N SER A 201 -5.95 -24.16 -7.10
CA SER A 201 -6.26 -25.43 -7.76
C SER A 201 -7.17 -26.24 -6.85
N SER A 202 -8.18 -26.88 -7.43
CA SER A 202 -9.28 -27.57 -6.72
C SER A 202 -8.84 -28.56 -5.63
N SER A 203 -7.58 -29.02 -5.62
CA SER A 203 -7.01 -29.85 -4.57
C SER A 203 -6.82 -29.15 -3.21
N ASP A 204 -6.75 -27.81 -3.18
CA ASP A 204 -6.50 -27.01 -1.96
C ASP A 204 -7.75 -26.29 -1.43
N ALA A 205 -8.93 -26.60 -1.99
CA ALA A 205 -10.19 -25.90 -1.74
C ALA A 205 -10.69 -25.98 -0.28
N ALA A 206 -10.08 -26.81 0.57
CA ALA A 206 -10.50 -26.99 1.97
C ALA A 206 -10.19 -25.77 2.88
N ASN A 207 -9.37 -24.80 2.43
CA ASN A 207 -8.81 -23.77 3.32
C ASN A 207 -9.10 -22.31 2.92
N ASP A 208 -10.26 -21.95 2.34
CA ASP A 208 -10.62 -20.52 2.11
C ASP A 208 -9.50 -19.63 1.49
N TYR A 209 -8.59 -20.26 0.75
CA TYR A 209 -7.29 -19.69 0.41
C TYR A 209 -7.42 -18.97 -0.93
N TRP A 210 -8.11 -17.83 -0.88
CA TRP A 210 -8.28 -17.02 -2.07
C TRP A 210 -6.95 -16.40 -2.54
N PRO A 211 -6.77 -16.23 -3.86
CA PRO A 211 -5.54 -15.70 -4.43
C PRO A 211 -5.32 -14.31 -3.86
N SER A 212 -4.15 -14.10 -3.28
CA SER A 212 -3.93 -12.91 -2.49
C SER A 212 -2.46 -12.52 -2.38
N LEU A 213 -2.25 -11.20 -2.27
CA LEU A 213 -0.94 -10.63 -2.03
C LEU A 213 -0.95 -9.88 -0.70
N LEU A 214 0.12 -10.07 0.09
CA LEU A 214 0.27 -9.54 1.44
C LEU A 214 1.47 -8.60 1.51
N CYS A 215 1.22 -7.38 1.97
CA CYS A 215 2.23 -6.40 2.37
C CYS A 215 2.39 -6.49 3.89
N LYS A 216 3.35 -7.29 4.38
CA LYS A 216 3.52 -7.61 5.81
C LYS A 216 3.89 -6.41 6.68
N ASN A 217 4.75 -5.54 6.18
CA ASN A 217 5.28 -4.39 6.93
C ASN A 217 4.98 -3.07 6.21
N PHE A 218 3.71 -2.82 5.90
CA PHE A 218 3.31 -1.67 5.07
C PHE A 218 3.73 -0.34 5.70
N SER A 219 3.39 -0.11 6.98
CA SER A 219 3.83 1.07 7.73
C SER A 219 3.69 0.84 9.22
N LEU A 220 4.45 1.59 10.04
CA LEU A 220 4.29 1.60 11.48
C LEU A 220 2.90 2.14 11.84
N ARG A 221 2.22 1.47 12.76
CA ARG A 221 0.92 1.92 13.28
C ARG A 221 1.00 3.34 13.84
N SER A 222 2.06 3.66 14.59
CA SER A 222 2.30 4.99 15.14
C SER A 222 2.43 6.06 14.07
N THR A 223 3.00 5.73 12.91
CA THR A 223 3.06 6.65 11.77
C THR A 223 1.68 6.86 11.18
N LEU A 224 0.89 5.79 11.00
CA LEU A 224 -0.46 5.88 10.43
C LEU A 224 -1.46 6.65 11.31
N LEU A 225 -1.21 6.78 12.62
CA LEU A 225 -2.03 7.62 13.49
C LEU A 225 -2.00 9.11 13.08
N ASN A 226 -0.90 9.57 12.47
CA ASN A 226 -0.78 10.94 11.96
C ASN A 226 -1.48 11.14 10.59
N TYR A 227 -2.00 10.07 9.99
CA TYR A 227 -2.65 10.08 8.68
C TYR A 227 -4.18 9.95 8.79
N LEU A 228 -4.71 9.97 10.01
CA LEU A 228 -6.15 9.85 10.24
C LEU A 228 -6.86 11.16 9.88
N VAL A 229 -8.03 11.03 9.29
CA VAL A 229 -9.00 12.12 9.08
C VAL A 229 -10.20 11.77 9.95
N ASP A 230 -10.48 12.57 10.98
CA ASP A 230 -11.58 12.33 11.93
C ASP A 230 -11.59 10.91 12.54
N GLY A 231 -10.40 10.38 12.85
CA GLY A 231 -10.24 9.02 13.40
C GLY A 231 -10.34 7.89 12.37
N THR A 232 -10.50 8.22 11.08
CA THR A 232 -10.59 7.26 9.98
C THR A 232 -9.26 7.18 9.23
N LEU A 233 -8.79 5.94 8.99
CA LEU A 233 -7.69 5.70 8.06
C LEU A 233 -8.26 5.45 6.67
N ILE A 234 -7.84 6.25 5.69
CA ILE A 234 -8.25 6.10 4.29
C ILE A 234 -7.13 5.43 3.51
N VAL A 235 -7.41 4.25 2.96
CA VAL A 235 -6.49 3.50 2.10
C VAL A 235 -7.02 3.54 0.67
N GLU A 236 -6.32 4.17 -0.24
CA GLU A 236 -6.63 4.11 -1.67
C GLU A 236 -6.00 2.87 -2.30
N VAL A 237 -6.82 2.04 -2.92
CA VAL A 237 -6.37 0.91 -3.75
C VAL A 237 -6.40 1.36 -5.20
N HIS A 238 -5.24 1.46 -5.82
CA HIS A 238 -5.13 1.77 -7.24
C HIS A 238 -4.79 0.47 -7.97
N MET A 239 -5.56 0.13 -9.00
CA MET A 239 -5.40 -1.10 -9.76
C MET A 239 -5.44 -0.83 -11.26
N ARG A 240 -4.66 -1.56 -12.04
CA ARG A 240 -4.77 -1.62 -13.50
C ARG A 240 -4.46 -3.02 -14.01
N ALA A 241 -5.06 -3.38 -15.13
CA ALA A 241 -4.92 -4.70 -15.76
C ALA A 241 -4.52 -4.55 -17.24
N ASN A 242 -4.23 -5.66 -17.90
CA ASN A 242 -4.14 -5.65 -19.36
C ASN A 242 -5.51 -5.30 -19.96
N LYS A 243 -5.51 -4.50 -21.03
CA LYS A 243 -6.72 -4.30 -21.82
C LYS A 243 -7.13 -5.62 -22.48
N PRO A 244 -8.43 -5.91 -22.64
CA PRO A 244 -8.87 -6.99 -23.52
C PRO A 244 -8.27 -6.74 -24.91
N GLY A 245 -7.58 -7.76 -25.45
CA GLY A 245 -7.03 -7.74 -26.80
C GLY A 245 -8.09 -7.98 -27.86
#